data_AF-A0A7C7CW30-F1
#
_entry.id   AF-A0A7C7CW30-F1
#
_cell.length_a   1.000
_cell.length_b   1.000
_cell.length_c   1.000
_cell.angle_alpha   90.00
_cell.angle_beta   90.00
_cell.angle_gamma   90.00
#
_symmetry.space_group_name_H-M   'P 1'
#
loop_
_entity.id
_entity.type
_entity.pdbx_description
1 polymer ?
#
loop_
_entity_poly.entity_id
_entity_poly.type
_entity_poly.pdbx_seq_one_letter_code
_entity_poly.pdbx_strand_id
1 'polypeptide(L)'
;MKIIFTVAFIAVIWLLPEQGNAQKTESPEAVFSKTIEATLVNSCLRKQNFGIKIHSLERDKTLYSIHSDRLFSPASNVKLLTTAMALKRLGPDYRFKTSLYATIPIDGKTLRGDISIKGFGDPNLVSEQMWLLVNELKNLPLRKVRGDIIADESFFDDNLRIKTWKKK
;
A
#
# COMPACT_ATOMS: atom_id res chain seq x y z
N MET A 1 -70.83 -63.75 10.44
CA MET A 1 -69.83 -64.75 9.99
C MET A 1 -68.76 -63.98 9.22
N LYS A 2 -67.77 -63.40 9.91
CA LYS A 2 -66.38 -63.90 10.11
C LYS A 2 -65.47 -63.67 8.87
N ILE A 3 -64.41 -62.84 9.08
CA ILE A 3 -63.04 -62.91 8.49
C ILE A 3 -62.97 -62.20 7.10
N ILE A 4 -62.19 -61.13 6.79
CA ILE A 4 -60.77 -60.77 7.05
C ILE A 4 -60.55 -59.24 6.97
N PHE A 5 -59.88 -58.73 8.01
CA PHE A 5 -59.20 -57.42 8.13
C PHE A 5 -57.88 -57.41 7.32
N THR A 6 -57.24 -56.25 7.16
CA THR A 6 -55.83 -56.09 6.72
C THR A 6 -55.55 -56.35 5.23
N VAL A 7 -55.73 -55.34 4.36
CA VAL A 7 -54.72 -54.76 3.43
C VAL A 7 -55.33 -53.49 2.83
N ALA A 8 -55.47 -52.41 3.60
CA ALA A 8 -55.95 -51.13 3.05
C ALA A 8 -55.30 -49.90 3.69
N PHE A 9 -54.12 -50.07 4.31
CA PHE A 9 -53.42 -48.98 5.00
C PHE A 9 -52.03 -48.66 4.43
N ILE A 10 -51.59 -49.33 3.37
CA ILE A 10 -50.26 -49.11 2.76
C ILE A 10 -50.35 -48.23 1.49
N ALA A 11 -51.53 -48.05 0.89
CA ALA A 11 -51.65 -47.30 -0.36
C ALA A 11 -51.78 -45.77 -0.20
N VAL A 12 -52.07 -45.26 1.01
CA VAL A 12 -52.27 -43.81 1.22
C VAL A 12 -50.96 -43.07 1.60
N ILE A 13 -49.93 -43.80 2.03
CA ILE A 13 -48.64 -43.21 2.42
C ILE A 13 -47.79 -42.82 1.18
N TRP A 14 -48.11 -43.31 -0.01
CA TRP A 14 -47.37 -43.02 -1.26
C TRP A 14 -47.89 -41.80 -2.04
N LEU A 15 -48.95 -41.14 -1.57
CA LEU A 15 -49.56 -39.97 -2.22
C LEU A 15 -49.25 -38.63 -1.52
N LEU A 16 -48.46 -38.66 -0.46
CA LEU A 16 -47.86 -37.43 0.06
C LEU A 16 -46.71 -37.08 -0.88
N PRO A 17 -46.71 -35.89 -1.52
CA PRO A 17 -45.52 -35.43 -2.21
C PRO A 17 -44.40 -35.43 -1.17
N GLU A 18 -43.31 -36.14 -1.43
CA GLU A 18 -42.08 -35.88 -0.70
C GLU A 18 -41.81 -34.39 -0.88
N GLN A 19 -42.03 -33.62 0.18
CA GLN A 19 -41.40 -32.32 0.34
C GLN A 19 -39.92 -32.64 0.52
N GLY A 20 -39.26 -33.01 -0.58
CA GLY A 20 -37.83 -33.08 -0.68
C GLY A 20 -37.35 -31.70 -0.29
N ASN A 21 -36.89 -31.57 0.95
CA ASN A 21 -36.28 -30.36 1.44
C ASN A 21 -34.95 -30.28 0.70
N ALA A 22 -34.99 -29.75 -0.53
CA ALA A 22 -33.80 -29.50 -1.31
C ALA A 22 -32.94 -28.60 -0.45
N GLN A 23 -31.93 -29.19 0.19
CA GLN A 23 -31.03 -28.48 1.07
C GLN A 23 -30.43 -27.36 0.24
N LYS A 24 -30.90 -26.13 0.50
CA LYS A 24 -30.55 -24.95 -0.29
C LYS A 24 -29.04 -24.90 -0.34
N THR A 25 -28.47 -25.22 -1.51
CA THR A 25 -27.02 -25.33 -1.67
C THR A 25 -26.42 -24.01 -1.19
N GLU A 26 -25.55 -24.08 -0.17
CA GLU A 26 -24.94 -22.89 0.37
C GLU A 26 -24.22 -22.14 -0.75
N SER A 27 -24.50 -20.84 -0.89
CA SER A 27 -23.82 -20.02 -1.90
C SER A 27 -22.30 -20.10 -1.68
N PRO A 28 -21.48 -20.10 -2.74
CA PRO A 28 -20.02 -20.10 -2.62
C PRO A 28 -19.49 -19.02 -1.66
N GLU A 29 -20.14 -17.85 -1.58
CA GLU A 29 -19.78 -16.77 -0.66
C GLU A 29 -20.04 -17.11 0.81
N ALA A 30 -21.11 -17.88 1.09
CA ALA A 30 -21.41 -18.35 2.45
C ALA A 30 -20.38 -19.40 2.88
N VAL A 31 -19.99 -20.31 1.98
CA VAL A 31 -18.92 -21.27 2.22
C VAL A 31 -17.59 -20.55 2.48
N PHE A 32 -17.24 -19.58 1.63
CA PHE A 32 -16.03 -18.76 1.79
C PHE A 32 -16.01 -18.02 3.13
N SER A 33 -17.12 -17.36 3.50
CA SER A 33 -17.24 -16.63 4.76
C SER A 33 -17.03 -17.55 5.96
N LYS A 34 -17.63 -18.74 5.96
CA LYS A 34 -17.43 -19.75 7.02
C LYS A 34 -15.97 -20.19 7.13
N THR A 35 -15.27 -20.38 6.00
CA THR A 35 -13.85 -20.73 6.01
C THR A 35 -13.00 -19.64 6.67
N ILE A 36 -13.28 -18.36 6.36
CA ILE A 36 -12.60 -17.23 7.01
C ILE A 36 -12.91 -17.21 8.51
N GLU A 37 -14.17 -17.33 8.91
CA GLU A 37 -14.57 -17.36 10.32
C GLU A 37 -13.90 -18.49 11.11
N ALA A 38 -13.87 -19.70 10.55
CA ALA A 38 -13.18 -20.84 11.17
C ALA A 38 -11.66 -20.59 11.34
N THR A 39 -11.04 -19.87 10.41
CA THR A 39 -9.62 -19.47 10.49
C THR A 39 -9.40 -18.43 11.59
N LEU A 40 -10.31 -17.46 11.74
CA LEU A 40 -10.20 -16.39 12.73
C LEU A 40 -10.31 -16.91 14.16
N VAL A 41 -11.12 -17.95 14.39
CA VAL A 41 -11.31 -18.58 15.73
C VAL A 41 -10.03 -19.21 16.28
N ASN A 42 -9.17 -19.76 15.42
CA ASN A 42 -7.97 -20.53 15.81
C ASN A 42 -6.72 -19.68 16.13
N SER A 43 -6.85 -18.36 16.26
CA SER A 43 -5.69 -17.46 16.15
C SER A 43 -5.44 -16.54 17.36
N CYS A 44 -4.23 -15.96 17.40
CA CYS A 44 -3.81 -14.87 18.27
C CYS A 44 -4.68 -13.58 18.15
N LEU A 45 -5.73 -13.59 17.32
CA LEU A 45 -6.64 -12.49 17.04
C LEU A 45 -7.85 -12.44 18.00
N ARG A 46 -7.86 -13.23 19.08
CA ARG A 46 -8.94 -13.26 20.10
C ARG A 46 -9.35 -11.88 20.65
N LYS A 47 -8.44 -10.90 20.64
CA LYS A 47 -8.72 -9.52 21.07
C LYS A 47 -9.65 -8.74 20.11
N GLN A 48 -10.02 -9.32 18.96
CA GLN A 48 -10.89 -8.73 17.92
C GLN A 48 -10.48 -7.33 17.44
N ASN A 49 -9.21 -6.96 17.62
CA ASN A 49 -8.67 -5.68 17.19
C ASN A 49 -8.13 -5.76 15.76
N PHE A 50 -9.02 -6.14 14.85
CA PHE A 50 -8.75 -6.23 13.42
C PHE A 50 -10.02 -5.89 12.64
N GLY A 51 -9.83 -5.46 11.40
CA GLY A 51 -10.89 -5.32 10.41
C GLY A 51 -10.46 -6.01 9.12
N ILE A 52 -11.40 -6.69 8.46
CA ILE A 52 -11.16 -7.36 7.18
C ILE A 52 -12.29 -6.94 6.24
N LYS A 53 -11.92 -6.54 5.03
CA LYS A 53 -12.83 -6.32 3.91
C LYS A 53 -12.23 -6.98 2.67
N ILE A 54 -12.94 -7.94 2.10
CA ILE A 54 -12.56 -8.65 0.88
C ILE A 54 -13.56 -8.27 -0.19
N HIS A 55 -13.08 -7.66 -1.26
CA HIS A 55 -13.90 -7.16 -2.35
C HIS A 55 -13.39 -7.70 -3.68
N SER A 56 -14.31 -8.26 -4.48
CA SER A 56 -14.03 -8.73 -5.84
C SER A 56 -14.11 -7.55 -6.80
N LEU A 57 -12.99 -7.23 -7.44
CA LEU A 57 -12.93 -6.15 -8.45
C LEU A 57 -13.68 -6.52 -9.73
N GLU A 58 -13.66 -7.80 -10.13
CA GLU A 58 -14.34 -8.29 -11.33
C GLU A 58 -15.87 -8.24 -11.19
N ARG A 59 -16.38 -8.62 -10.01
CA ARG A 59 -17.82 -8.70 -9.74
C ARG A 59 -18.39 -7.43 -9.08
N ASP A 60 -17.54 -6.46 -8.77
CA ASP A 60 -17.85 -5.27 -7.97
C ASP A 60 -18.66 -5.62 -6.69
N LYS A 61 -18.22 -6.66 -5.98
CA LYS A 61 -18.98 -7.25 -4.86
C LYS A 61 -18.09 -7.49 -3.66
N THR A 62 -18.56 -7.05 -2.49
CA THR A 62 -17.94 -7.42 -1.22
C THR A 62 -18.24 -8.88 -0.91
N LEU A 63 -17.19 -9.70 -0.79
CA LEU A 63 -17.28 -11.13 -0.53
C LEU A 63 -17.27 -11.45 0.98
N TYR A 64 -16.59 -10.62 1.77
CA TYR A 64 -16.51 -10.77 3.22
C TYR A 64 -16.22 -9.43 3.88
N SER A 65 -16.84 -9.15 5.03
CA SER A 65 -16.57 -7.94 5.80
C SER A 65 -16.78 -8.17 7.29
N ILE A 66 -15.81 -7.79 8.11
CA ILE A 66 -15.90 -7.75 9.57
C ILE A 66 -15.12 -6.54 10.08
N HIS A 67 -15.78 -5.70 10.89
CA HIS A 67 -15.20 -4.48 11.47
C HIS A 67 -14.52 -3.54 10.44
N SER A 68 -14.90 -3.60 9.16
CA SER A 68 -14.22 -2.88 8.07
C SER A 68 -14.23 -1.37 8.22
N ASP A 69 -15.24 -0.83 8.89
CA ASP A 69 -15.48 0.60 9.00
C ASP A 69 -14.88 1.20 10.28
N ARG A 70 -14.18 0.39 11.09
CA ARG A 70 -13.45 0.86 12.26
C ARG A 70 -12.09 1.44 11.86
N LEU A 71 -11.63 2.43 12.61
CA LEU A 71 -10.31 3.02 12.41
C LEU A 71 -9.22 2.17 13.07
N PHE A 72 -8.15 1.91 12.33
CA PHE A 72 -6.97 1.18 12.80
C PHE A 72 -5.69 1.94 12.45
N SER A 73 -4.60 1.66 13.16
CA SER A 73 -3.27 2.10 12.71
C SER A 73 -2.91 1.31 11.45
N PRO A 74 -2.74 1.97 10.29
CA PRO A 74 -2.45 1.26 9.05
C PRO A 74 -1.00 0.73 9.01
N ALA A 75 -0.13 1.19 9.91
CA ALA A 75 1.32 0.97 9.83
C ALA A 75 1.82 1.26 8.41
N SER A 76 2.63 0.36 7.82
CA SER A 76 3.13 0.53 6.46
C SER A 76 2.06 0.49 5.37
N ASN A 77 0.81 0.09 5.65
CA ASN A 77 -0.26 0.12 4.64
C ASN A 77 -0.62 1.56 4.22
N VAL A 78 -0.27 2.58 5.03
CA VAL A 78 -0.42 4.00 4.64
C VAL A 78 0.33 4.32 3.34
N LYS A 79 1.39 3.56 3.02
CA LYS A 79 2.16 3.71 1.78
C LYS A 79 1.30 3.51 0.53
N LEU A 80 0.23 2.71 0.58
CA LEU A 80 -0.68 2.55 -0.55
C LEU A 80 -1.30 3.90 -0.94
N LEU A 81 -1.79 4.66 0.04
CA LEU A 81 -2.37 5.98 -0.19
C LEU A 81 -1.31 6.99 -0.62
N THR A 82 -0.17 7.03 0.07
CA THR A 82 0.92 7.96 -0.25
C THR A 82 1.44 7.73 -1.67
N THR A 83 1.67 6.47 -2.07
CA THR A 83 2.15 6.13 -3.42
C THR A 83 1.09 6.42 -4.49
N ALA A 84 -0.19 6.11 -4.24
CA ALA A 84 -1.25 6.45 -5.17
C ALA A 84 -1.34 7.97 -5.42
N MET A 85 -1.20 8.77 -4.36
CA MET A 85 -1.18 10.23 -4.49
C MET A 85 0.09 10.75 -5.16
N ALA A 86 1.25 10.16 -4.86
CA ALA A 86 2.51 10.50 -5.52
C ALA A 86 2.43 10.23 -7.03
N LEU A 87 1.94 9.06 -7.44
CA LEU A 87 1.73 8.71 -8.85
C LEU A 87 0.72 9.65 -9.52
N LYS A 88 -0.39 9.98 -8.85
CA LYS A 88 -1.40 10.92 -9.37
C LYS A 88 -0.84 12.33 -9.55
N ARG A 89 0.01 12.80 -8.63
CA ARG A 89 0.48 14.19 -8.60
C ARG A 89 1.73 14.41 -9.45
N LEU A 90 2.67 13.48 -9.39
CA LEU A 90 3.98 13.59 -10.05
C LEU A 90 4.00 12.87 -11.40
N GLY A 91 3.18 11.83 -11.57
CA GLY A 91 3.25 10.92 -12.70
C GLY A 91 4.30 9.81 -12.51
N PRO A 92 4.20 8.71 -13.27
CA PRO A 92 5.16 7.59 -13.20
C PRO A 92 6.56 7.96 -13.73
N ASP A 93 6.63 8.98 -14.59
CA ASP A 93 7.88 9.40 -15.24
C ASP A 93 8.61 10.52 -14.49
N TYR A 94 8.10 10.95 -13.33
CA TYR A 94 8.76 11.96 -12.52
C TYR A 94 10.19 11.51 -12.16
N ARG A 95 11.13 12.44 -12.23
CA ARG A 95 12.51 12.25 -11.80
C ARG A 95 12.87 13.37 -10.84
N PHE A 96 13.38 12.99 -9.67
CA PHE A 96 13.92 13.95 -8.74
C PHE A 96 15.19 14.59 -9.32
N LYS A 97 15.45 15.83 -8.91
CA LYS A 97 16.58 16.62 -9.40
C LYS A 97 17.56 16.86 -8.25
N THR A 98 18.84 16.80 -8.57
CA THR A 98 19.94 17.32 -7.76
C THR A 98 20.82 18.14 -8.70
N SER A 99 21.30 19.31 -8.27
CA SER A 99 22.03 20.20 -9.17
C SER A 99 23.16 20.96 -8.48
N LEU A 100 24.18 21.29 -9.26
CA LEU A 100 25.28 22.14 -8.85
C LEU A 100 25.02 23.57 -9.31
N TYR A 101 25.20 24.52 -8.41
CA TYR A 101 25.16 25.95 -8.72
C TYR A 101 26.46 26.60 -8.26
N ALA A 102 26.97 27.54 -9.05
CA ALA A 102 28.07 28.42 -8.65
C ALA A 102 27.51 29.80 -8.34
N THR A 103 28.00 30.45 -7.28
CA THR A 103 27.52 31.80 -6.90
C THR A 103 27.91 32.88 -7.91
N ILE A 104 28.96 32.64 -8.68
CA ILE A 104 29.43 33.49 -9.78
C ILE A 104 29.73 32.64 -11.02
N PRO A 105 29.69 33.22 -12.23
CA PRO A 105 30.10 32.52 -13.45
C PRO A 105 31.51 31.94 -13.35
N ILE A 106 31.68 30.73 -13.86
CA ILE A 106 32.98 30.07 -13.93
C ILE A 106 33.72 30.63 -15.15
N ASP A 107 34.68 31.52 -14.90
CA ASP A 107 35.60 32.03 -15.93
C ASP A 107 37.04 31.59 -15.62
N GLY A 108 37.53 30.62 -16.40
CA GLY A 108 38.87 30.06 -16.27
C GLY A 108 39.00 28.93 -15.24
N LYS A 109 40.22 28.78 -14.69
CA LYS A 109 40.61 27.60 -13.90
C LYS A 109 40.25 27.67 -12.42
N THR A 110 39.91 28.85 -11.90
CA THR A 110 39.65 29.03 -10.46
C THR A 110 38.35 29.78 -10.25
N LEU A 111 37.39 29.14 -9.60
CA LEU A 111 36.18 29.79 -9.11
C LEU A 111 36.49 30.53 -7.80
N ARG A 112 36.24 31.83 -7.76
CA ARG A 112 36.38 32.70 -6.57
C ARG A 112 35.02 32.95 -5.89
N GLY A 113 34.19 31.94 -5.88
CA GLY A 113 32.89 31.89 -5.21
C GLY A 113 32.62 30.47 -4.75
N ASP A 114 31.41 30.26 -4.25
CA ASP A 114 30.99 29.01 -3.66
C ASP A 114 30.33 28.11 -4.72
N ILE A 115 30.34 26.81 -4.45
CA ILE A 115 29.52 25.85 -5.17
C ILE A 115 28.51 25.26 -4.21
N SER A 116 27.23 25.32 -4.56
CA SER A 116 26.16 24.65 -3.81
C SER A 116 25.68 23.40 -4.53
N ILE A 117 25.59 22.29 -3.80
CA ILE A 117 24.85 21.09 -4.21
C ILE A 117 23.44 21.24 -3.68
N LYS A 118 22.48 21.51 -4.57
CA LYS A 118 21.08 21.72 -4.21
C LYS A 118 20.26 20.46 -4.47
N GLY A 119 19.67 19.91 -3.41
CA GLY A 119 18.75 18.78 -3.49
C GLY A 119 17.31 19.25 -3.69
N PHE A 120 16.56 18.59 -4.57
CA PHE A 120 15.12 18.79 -4.75
C PHE A 120 14.32 17.55 -4.31
N GLY A 121 14.82 16.85 -3.28
CA GLY A 121 14.16 15.72 -2.65
C GLY A 121 14.42 14.35 -3.25
N ASP A 122 15.54 14.16 -3.97
CA ASP A 122 15.93 12.85 -4.51
C ASP A 122 16.22 11.84 -3.38
N PRO A 123 15.37 10.80 -3.20
CA PRO A 123 15.60 9.80 -2.16
C PRO A 123 16.68 8.78 -2.56
N ASN A 124 17.22 8.86 -3.77
CA ASN A 124 18.20 7.94 -4.34
C ASN A 124 19.54 8.61 -4.68
N LEU A 125 19.86 9.73 -4.01
CA LEU A 125 21.16 10.39 -4.10
C LEU A 125 22.22 9.55 -3.36
N VAL A 126 22.87 8.64 -4.09
CA VAL A 126 23.99 7.82 -3.61
C VAL A 126 25.34 8.31 -4.14
N SER A 127 26.43 7.72 -3.66
CA SER A 127 27.81 8.13 -3.98
C SER A 127 28.10 8.12 -5.49
N GLU A 128 27.55 7.17 -6.23
CA GLU A 128 27.69 7.02 -7.67
C GLU A 128 27.04 8.19 -8.42
N GLN A 129 25.85 8.62 -7.97
CA GLN A 129 25.09 9.73 -8.55
C GLN A 129 25.81 11.04 -8.27
N MET A 130 26.40 11.17 -7.07
CA MET A 130 27.25 12.30 -6.73
C MET A 130 28.51 12.35 -7.61
N TRP A 131 29.12 11.19 -7.89
CA TRP A 131 30.27 11.13 -8.79
C TRP A 131 29.91 11.57 -10.21
N LEU A 132 28.75 11.13 -10.73
CA LEU A 132 28.25 11.57 -12.04
C LEU A 132 28.03 13.09 -12.09
N LEU A 133 27.37 13.65 -11.06
CA LEU A 133 27.11 15.09 -10.96
C LEU A 133 28.41 15.92 -10.94
N VAL A 134 29.41 15.49 -10.17
CA VAL A 134 30.71 16.17 -10.13
C VAL A 134 31.48 15.96 -11.44
N ASN A 135 31.31 14.83 -12.11
CA ASN A 135 31.98 14.56 -13.39
C ASN A 135 31.52 15.53 -14.49
N GLU A 136 30.30 16.09 -14.40
CA GLU A 136 29.85 17.16 -15.31
C GLU A 136 30.74 18.41 -15.21
N LEU A 137 31.29 18.72 -14.03
CA LEU A 137 32.21 19.84 -13.85
C LEU A 137 33.53 19.66 -14.61
N LYS A 138 33.92 18.42 -14.95
CA LYS A 138 35.16 18.18 -15.72
C LYS A 138 35.09 18.72 -17.15
N ASN A 139 33.88 18.93 -17.67
CA ASN A 139 33.68 19.56 -18.97
C ASN A 139 33.95 21.08 -18.94
N LEU A 140 34.18 21.65 -17.75
CA LEU A 140 34.52 23.05 -17.55
C LEU A 140 36.05 23.22 -17.36
N PRO A 141 36.61 24.41 -17.64
CA PRO A 141 38.02 24.70 -17.37
C PRO A 141 38.36 24.73 -15.87
N LEU A 142 37.37 24.60 -14.99
CA LEU A 142 37.50 24.66 -13.54
C LEU A 142 38.51 23.61 -13.02
N ARG A 143 39.43 24.05 -12.16
CA ARG A 143 40.43 23.21 -11.48
C ARG A 143 40.51 23.48 -9.98
N LYS A 144 40.06 24.64 -9.51
CA LYS A 144 40.10 25.03 -8.10
C LYS A 144 38.86 25.84 -7.73
N VAL A 145 38.28 25.52 -6.57
CA VAL A 145 37.27 26.36 -5.91
C VAL A 145 37.96 27.04 -4.72
N ARG A 146 37.82 28.36 -4.60
CA ARG A 146 38.38 29.15 -3.48
C ARG A 146 37.34 29.54 -2.43
N GLY A 147 36.04 29.46 -2.77
CA GLY A 147 34.96 29.59 -1.80
C GLY A 147 34.60 28.25 -1.18
N ASP A 148 33.42 28.20 -0.59
CA ASP A 148 32.89 27.04 0.13
C ASP A 148 32.16 26.05 -0.78
N ILE A 149 32.00 24.83 -0.28
CA ILE A 149 31.10 23.83 -0.85
C ILE A 149 29.90 23.71 0.08
N ILE A 150 28.73 24.08 -0.42
CA ILE A 150 27.50 24.24 0.36
C ILE A 150 26.55 23.09 0.04
N ALA A 151 25.99 22.42 1.04
CA ALA A 151 24.84 21.54 0.87
C ALA A 151 23.56 22.38 1.04
N ASP A 152 22.79 22.55 -0.03
CA ASP A 152 21.54 23.31 -0.03
C ASP A 152 20.34 22.36 0.03
N GLU A 153 19.75 22.25 1.22
CA GLU A 153 18.55 21.47 1.52
C GLU A 153 17.26 22.31 1.61
N SER A 154 17.32 23.59 1.24
CA SER A 154 16.22 24.57 1.37
C SER A 154 14.95 24.28 0.56
N PHE A 155 14.94 23.20 -0.23
CA PHE A 155 13.76 22.79 -0.98
C PHE A 155 12.63 22.29 -0.07
N PHE A 156 12.98 21.64 1.04
CA PHE A 156 12.03 21.26 2.09
C PHE A 156 12.18 22.16 3.32
N ASP A 157 11.25 22.00 4.26
CA ASP A 157 11.34 22.68 5.54
C ASP A 157 12.40 22.04 6.45
N ASP A 158 12.71 22.72 7.56
CA ASP A 158 13.73 22.26 8.51
C ASP A 158 13.21 21.14 9.45
N ASN A 159 12.04 20.55 9.17
CA ASN A 159 11.41 19.53 10.00
C ASN A 159 11.95 18.13 9.66
N LEU A 160 13.11 17.78 10.24
CA LEU A 160 13.77 16.49 9.97
C LEU A 160 13.02 15.24 10.46
N ARG A 161 12.02 15.39 11.35
CA ARG A 161 11.29 14.27 11.95
C ARG A 161 9.83 14.59 12.21
N ILE A 162 8.99 13.58 12.07
CA ILE A 162 7.58 13.66 12.47
C ILE A 162 7.49 13.75 13.99
N LYS A 163 6.69 14.70 14.51
CA LYS A 163 6.55 15.00 15.95
C LYS A 163 6.18 13.78 16.81
N THR A 164 5.48 12.80 16.25
CA THR A 164 5.01 11.60 16.96
C THR A 164 6.03 10.47 17.02
N TRP A 165 7.18 10.59 16.35
CA TRP A 165 8.23 9.58 16.40
C TRP A 165 8.98 9.65 17.73
N LYS A 166 9.19 8.48 18.36
CA LYS A 166 9.99 8.40 19.58
C LYS A 166 11.41 8.92 19.31
N LYS A 167 11.86 9.85 20.14
CA LYS A 167 13.27 10.24 20.16
C LYS A 167 14.08 9.06 20.69
N LYS A 168 15.11 8.66 19.95
CA LYS A 168 16.14 7.75 20.44
C LYS A 168 17.13 8.52 21.29
#